data_AF-A0A1W4XFP5-F1
#
_entry.id   AF-A0A1W4XFP5-F1
#
_cell.length_a   1.000
_cell.length_b   1.000
_cell.length_c   1.000
_cell.angle_alpha   90.00
_cell.angle_beta   90.00
_cell.angle_gamma   90.00
#
_symmetry.space_group_name_H-M   'P 1'
#
loop_
_entity.id
_entity.type
_entity.pdbx_description
1 polymer ?
#
loop_
_entity_poly.entity_id
_entity_poly.type
_entity_poly.pdbx_seq_one_letter_code
_entity_poly.pdbx_strand_id
1 'polypeptide(L)'
;MSVLKCFLSEFYFYLTSNVEYNNNLIKCHSRKLCELGDFSFSLQSVKGLKGVECILNKLAENEIDRDDFLKSLVSVQWPLKISKAIWIDNTFHGFFNKPSAFFAIIQGVLEKKDNYGRHFLHSRYKFNFELPFDSEEVEGKQPNELRMLVFCNALNNILKFRESDAEFVSSEKVVKVRFVSNRVHSNNDVILLCGPVVSKKDSKKLLVTAEEFHRKRAVDMRLMAEHKYGIRLAQNWQELFKKLGEAAAIIELLQNKISQATVVDIDDYTVSSSKGASFILYNCGRLSTLFRNFEKKVSEKVYPPLSSDISDVNFALLTEPVSCSLKMHITYTYISRD
;
A
#
# COMPACT_ATOMS: atom_id res chain seq x y z
N MET A 1 4.74 15.48 3.89
CA MET A 1 6.09 14.88 3.93
C MET A 1 6.11 13.80 5.00
N SER A 2 6.50 12.58 4.65
CA SER A 2 6.61 11.46 5.59
C SER A 2 7.92 11.51 6.38
N VAL A 3 7.94 10.91 7.58
CA VAL A 3 9.12 10.90 8.47
C VAL A 3 10.35 10.29 7.78
N LEU A 4 10.17 9.29 6.91
CA LEU A 4 11.28 8.76 6.10
C LEU A 4 11.73 9.74 5.02
N LYS A 5 10.82 10.44 4.33
CA LYS A 5 11.23 11.45 3.33
C LYS A 5 12.06 12.55 4.01
N CYS A 6 11.67 13.01 5.20
CA CYS A 6 12.47 13.93 6.00
C CYS A 6 13.84 13.33 6.34
N PHE A 7 13.89 12.11 6.89
CA PHE A 7 15.15 11.41 7.16
C PHE A 7 16.04 11.29 5.91
N LEU A 8 15.50 10.85 4.78
CA LEU A 8 16.26 10.65 3.55
C LEU A 8 16.80 11.96 2.99
N SER A 9 16.02 13.04 3.08
CA SER A 9 16.45 14.38 2.68
C SER A 9 17.60 14.88 3.56
N GLU A 10 17.47 14.77 4.88
CA GLU A 10 18.51 15.18 5.83
C GLU A 10 19.76 14.31 5.72
N PHE A 11 19.59 13.00 5.58
CA PHE A 11 20.69 12.06 5.42
C PHE A 11 21.42 12.28 4.09
N TYR A 12 20.68 12.54 3.01
CA TYR A 12 21.28 12.92 1.72
C TYR A 12 22.05 14.23 1.82
N PHE A 13 21.46 15.25 2.45
CA PHE A 13 22.13 16.52 2.68
C PHE A 13 23.40 16.35 3.51
N TYR A 14 23.35 15.56 4.57
CA TYR A 14 24.54 15.25 5.38
C TYR A 14 25.65 14.58 4.55
N LEU A 15 25.28 13.64 3.67
CA LEU A 15 26.24 12.92 2.83
C LEU A 15 26.84 13.76 1.70
N THR A 16 26.05 14.66 1.13
CA THR A 16 26.35 15.34 -0.15
C THR A 16 26.55 16.85 -0.04
N SER A 17 26.15 17.46 1.08
CA SER A 17 25.97 18.91 1.25
C SER A 17 25.01 19.54 0.23
N ASN A 18 24.16 18.73 -0.43
CA ASN A 18 23.23 19.17 -1.46
C ASN A 18 21.77 19.02 -0.99
N VAL A 19 20.95 20.02 -1.30
CA VAL A 19 19.55 20.15 -0.86
C VAL A 19 18.60 19.33 -1.74
N GLU A 20 18.97 19.08 -3.01
CA GLU A 20 18.11 18.31 -3.92
C GLU A 20 18.30 16.81 -3.74
N TYR A 21 17.38 16.20 -3.00
CA TYR A 21 17.38 14.76 -2.76
C TYR A 21 17.26 13.96 -4.08
N ASN A 22 18.30 13.17 -4.38
CA ASN A 22 18.30 12.24 -5.51
C ASN A 22 18.05 10.79 -5.03
N ASN A 23 16.86 10.27 -5.36
CA ASN A 23 16.42 8.91 -5.01
C ASN A 23 17.36 7.78 -5.49
N ASN A 24 18.27 8.05 -6.42
CA ASN A 24 19.13 7.01 -6.99
C ASN A 24 20.36 6.71 -6.12
N LEU A 25 20.70 7.57 -5.16
CA LEU A 25 21.89 7.41 -4.34
C LEU A 25 21.64 6.55 -3.10
N ILE A 26 20.51 6.77 -2.43
CA ILE A 26 20.11 6.04 -1.22
C ILE A 26 18.97 5.09 -1.57
N LYS A 27 19.24 3.79 -1.48
CA LYS A 27 18.26 2.74 -1.73
C LYS A 27 17.58 2.35 -0.42
N CYS A 28 16.26 2.49 -0.35
CA CYS A 28 15.46 1.91 0.73
C CYS A 28 15.14 0.45 0.44
N HIS A 29 15.24 -0.40 1.47
CA HIS A 29 14.91 -1.82 1.36
C HIS A 29 13.53 -2.10 1.93
N SER A 30 12.81 -3.04 1.33
CA SER A 30 11.50 -3.51 1.83
C SER A 30 11.47 -5.02 2.11
N ARG A 31 12.61 -5.70 1.90
CA ARG A 31 12.79 -7.15 2.03
C ARG A 31 14.18 -7.43 2.57
N LYS A 32 14.35 -8.59 3.22
CA LYS A 32 15.63 -9.04 3.79
C LYS A 32 16.28 -8.01 4.72
N LEU A 33 15.47 -7.29 5.51
CA LEU A 33 15.94 -6.17 6.33
C LEU A 33 16.94 -6.59 7.41
N CYS A 34 16.90 -7.86 7.84
CA CYS A 34 17.91 -8.41 8.75
C CYS A 34 19.29 -8.54 8.09
N GLU A 35 19.33 -8.82 6.78
CA GLU A 35 20.56 -8.99 6.00
C GLU A 35 21.06 -7.65 5.44
N LEU A 36 20.15 -6.86 4.85
CA LEU A 36 20.49 -5.68 4.06
C LEU A 36 20.27 -4.36 4.80
N GLY A 37 19.71 -4.38 6.01
CA GLY A 37 19.27 -3.16 6.69
C GLY A 37 18.07 -2.49 6.02
N ASP A 38 17.73 -1.31 6.52
CA ASP A 38 16.59 -0.50 6.09
C ASP A 38 16.89 0.38 4.87
N PHE A 39 18.15 0.77 4.73
CA PHE A 39 18.62 1.53 3.58
C PHE A 39 20.09 1.25 3.31
N SER A 40 20.53 1.52 2.09
CA SER A 40 21.92 1.40 1.68
C SER A 40 22.33 2.45 0.66
N PHE A 41 23.63 2.69 0.54
CA PHE A 41 24.23 3.40 -0.58
C PHE A 41 25.58 2.77 -0.91
N SER A 42 25.96 2.78 -2.19
CA SER A 42 27.25 2.26 -2.66
C SER A 42 28.22 3.40 -2.94
N LEU A 43 29.46 3.29 -2.46
CA LEU A 43 30.53 4.24 -2.79
C LEU A 43 30.87 4.22 -4.29
N GLN A 44 30.56 3.15 -5.01
CA GLN A 44 30.75 3.09 -6.47
C GLN A 44 29.78 4.03 -7.20
N SER A 45 28.58 4.24 -6.66
CA SER A 45 27.56 5.12 -7.22
C SER A 45 27.90 6.61 -7.07
N VAL A 46 28.90 6.94 -6.25
CA VAL A 46 29.32 8.31 -5.90
C VAL A 46 30.33 8.88 -6.92
N LYS A 47 31.04 8.03 -7.67
CA LYS A 47 32.13 8.44 -8.60
C LYS A 47 31.72 9.44 -9.69
N GLY A 48 30.42 9.70 -9.86
CA GLY A 48 29.88 10.72 -10.79
C GLY A 48 29.58 12.09 -10.16
N LEU A 49 29.64 12.26 -8.85
CA LEU A 49 29.39 13.53 -8.15
C LEU A 49 30.65 14.41 -8.15
N LYS A 50 31.09 14.82 -9.34
CA LYS A 50 32.26 15.69 -9.52
C LYS A 50 31.93 17.13 -9.07
N GLY A 51 32.81 17.73 -8.27
CA GLY A 51 32.77 19.17 -7.96
C GLY A 51 32.11 19.58 -6.64
N VAL A 52 31.73 18.63 -5.78
CA VAL A 52 31.23 18.92 -4.42
C VAL A 52 32.09 18.19 -3.40
N GLU A 53 32.68 18.93 -2.47
CA GLU A 53 33.39 18.37 -1.32
C GLU A 53 32.36 17.74 -0.38
N CYS A 54 32.13 16.44 -0.52
CA CYS A 54 31.10 15.72 0.22
C CYS A 54 31.67 14.50 0.94
N ILE A 55 31.02 14.09 2.04
CA ILE A 55 31.47 12.98 2.90
C ILE A 55 31.66 11.71 2.07
N LEU A 56 30.83 11.50 1.06
CA LEU A 56 30.93 10.33 0.19
C LEU A 56 32.21 10.29 -0.65
N ASN A 57 32.70 11.43 -1.15
CA ASN A 57 33.97 11.50 -1.87
C ASN A 57 35.14 11.21 -0.93
N LYS A 58 35.12 11.82 0.27
CA LYS A 58 36.11 11.58 1.33
C LYS A 58 36.14 10.12 1.77
N LEU A 59 34.99 9.46 1.87
CA LEU A 59 34.89 8.03 2.17
C LEU A 59 35.40 7.15 1.01
N ALA A 60 35.17 7.55 -0.24
CA ALA A 60 35.64 6.82 -1.41
C ALA A 60 37.17 6.94 -1.61
N GLU A 61 37.75 8.06 -1.22
CA GLU A 61 39.18 8.36 -1.27
C GLU A 61 39.92 7.89 0.01
N ASN A 62 39.20 7.32 0.98
CA ASN A 62 39.69 6.89 2.29
C ASN A 62 40.31 8.04 3.14
N GLU A 63 39.85 9.28 2.93
CA GLU A 63 40.21 10.43 3.76
C GLU A 63 39.49 10.42 5.12
N ILE A 64 38.33 9.77 5.19
CA ILE A 64 37.58 9.53 6.42
C ILE A 64 37.61 8.05 6.75
N ASP A 65 37.99 7.73 7.99
CA ASP A 65 37.91 6.37 8.49
C ASP A 65 36.46 5.86 8.52
N ARG A 66 36.25 4.64 8.02
CA ARG A 66 34.92 4.07 7.88
C ARG A 66 34.25 3.84 9.24
N ASP A 67 34.98 3.41 10.25
CA ASP A 67 34.42 3.15 11.58
C ASP A 67 34.09 4.45 12.30
N ASP A 68 34.90 5.48 12.14
CA ASP A 68 34.61 6.80 12.68
C ASP A 68 33.38 7.45 12.02
N PHE A 69 33.20 7.24 10.71
CA PHE A 69 31.95 7.59 10.04
C PHE A 69 30.75 6.81 10.60
N LEU A 70 30.87 5.49 10.82
CA LEU A 70 29.78 4.71 11.42
C LEU A 70 29.40 5.24 12.82
N LYS A 71 30.40 5.59 13.65
CA LYS A 71 30.18 6.16 14.98
C LYS A 71 29.50 7.53 14.91
N SER A 72 29.92 8.39 13.97
CA SER A 72 29.36 9.74 13.83
C SER A 72 27.86 9.69 13.51
N LEU A 73 27.42 8.74 12.69
CA LEU A 73 26.01 8.58 12.31
C LEU A 73 25.08 8.30 13.49
N VAL A 74 25.55 7.58 14.52
CA VAL A 74 24.75 7.26 15.71
C VAL A 74 24.58 8.49 16.60
N SER A 75 25.51 9.44 16.56
CA SER A 75 25.49 10.66 17.37
C SER A 75 24.54 11.75 16.84
N VAL A 76 24.20 11.70 15.55
CA VAL A 76 23.32 12.68 14.91
C VAL A 76 21.86 12.43 15.31
N GLN A 77 21.13 13.51 15.63
CA GLN A 77 19.69 13.45 15.94
C GLN A 77 18.87 13.40 14.65
N TRP A 78 18.66 12.19 14.15
CA TRP A 78 17.81 11.93 12.99
C TRP A 78 16.32 11.84 13.38
N PRO A 79 15.40 12.20 12.47
CA PRO A 79 13.97 11.87 12.58
C PRO A 79 13.73 10.36 12.75
N LEU A 80 14.60 9.54 12.14
CA LEU A 80 14.67 8.10 12.35
C LEU A 80 16.07 7.71 12.84
N LYS A 81 16.18 7.40 14.14
CA LYS A 81 17.47 7.05 14.76
C LYS A 81 18.07 5.79 14.14
N ILE A 82 19.35 5.85 13.82
CA ILE A 82 20.13 4.71 13.34
C ILE A 82 20.65 3.93 14.58
N SER A 83 20.32 2.64 14.66
CA SER A 83 20.77 1.75 15.76
C SER A 83 22.05 1.01 15.45
N LYS A 84 22.25 0.66 14.19
CA LYS A 84 23.39 -0.10 13.70
C LYS A 84 23.66 0.32 12.27
N ALA A 85 24.92 0.37 11.90
CA ALA A 85 25.34 0.52 10.52
C ALA A 85 26.57 -0.36 10.28
N ILE A 86 26.68 -0.92 9.07
CA ILE A 86 27.78 -1.81 8.69
C ILE A 86 28.20 -1.54 7.25
N TRP A 87 29.45 -1.89 6.95
CA TRP A 87 29.95 -1.97 5.59
C TRP A 87 29.90 -3.42 5.11
N ILE A 88 29.37 -3.62 3.91
CA ILE A 88 29.49 -4.88 3.16
C ILE A 88 30.16 -4.50 1.85
N ASP A 89 31.41 -4.93 1.68
CA ASP A 89 32.31 -4.50 0.61
C ASP A 89 32.47 -2.97 0.55
N ASN A 90 31.85 -2.32 -0.43
CA ASN A 90 31.83 -0.87 -0.63
C ASN A 90 30.42 -0.29 -0.53
N THR A 91 29.51 -1.03 0.09
CA THR A 91 28.12 -0.62 0.31
C THR A 91 27.89 -0.40 1.79
N PHE A 92 27.39 0.77 2.13
CA PHE A 92 26.91 1.09 3.46
C PHE A 92 25.52 0.51 3.66
N HIS A 93 25.26 -0.09 4.82
CA HIS A 93 23.95 -0.60 5.21
C HIS A 93 23.55 -0.04 6.58
N GLY A 94 22.45 0.71 6.63
CA GLY A 94 21.92 1.33 7.85
C GLY A 94 20.68 0.61 8.39
N PHE A 95 20.57 0.52 9.72
CA PHE A 95 19.47 -0.13 10.43
C PHE A 95 18.85 0.86 11.43
N PHE A 96 17.57 1.15 11.28
CA PHE A 96 16.86 2.03 12.20
C PHE A 96 16.66 1.35 13.57
N ASN A 97 16.69 2.16 14.62
CA ASN A 97 16.17 1.78 15.92
C ASN A 97 14.66 1.56 15.79
N LYS A 98 14.23 0.29 15.72
CA LYS A 98 12.83 -0.06 15.44
C LYS A 98 11.84 0.55 16.44
N PRO A 99 12.06 0.49 17.76
CA PRO A 99 11.14 1.11 18.72
C PRO A 99 10.97 2.61 18.48
N SER A 100 12.07 3.35 18.31
CA SER A 100 12.03 4.79 18.04
C SER A 100 11.35 5.09 16.70
N ALA A 101 11.59 4.27 15.68
CA ALA A 101 10.95 4.42 14.38
C ALA A 101 9.44 4.19 14.45
N PHE A 102 8.96 3.17 15.16
CA PHE A 102 7.51 2.95 15.34
C PHE A 102 6.85 4.10 16.06
N PHE A 103 7.47 4.57 17.14
CA PHE A 103 7.00 5.73 17.88
C PHE A 103 6.85 6.95 16.97
N ALA A 104 7.93 7.36 16.29
CA ALA A 104 7.93 8.54 15.43
C ALA A 104 6.88 8.48 14.31
N ILE A 105 6.66 7.28 13.75
CA ILE A 105 5.69 7.08 12.67
C ILE A 105 4.27 7.13 13.19
N ILE A 106 3.96 6.40 14.26
CA ILE A 106 2.60 6.36 14.80
C ILE A 106 2.24 7.73 15.39
N GLN A 107 3.18 8.39 16.07
CA GLN A 107 3.00 9.77 16.50
C GLN A 107 2.67 10.69 15.31
N GLY A 108 3.46 10.63 14.22
CA GLY A 108 3.18 11.42 13.03
C GLY A 108 1.85 11.10 12.34
N VAL A 109 1.35 9.86 12.47
CA VAL A 109 -0.01 9.48 12.03
C VAL A 109 -1.06 10.14 12.92
N LEU A 110 -0.91 10.03 14.24
CA LEU A 110 -1.85 10.57 15.23
C LEU A 110 -1.92 12.10 15.18
N GLU A 111 -0.79 12.79 14.97
CA GLU A 111 -0.71 14.24 14.83
C GLU A 111 -1.44 14.72 13.56
N LYS A 112 -1.33 13.96 12.46
CA LYS A 112 -2.01 14.28 11.20
C LYS A 112 -3.51 13.95 11.21
N LYS A 113 -3.98 13.08 12.12
CA LYS A 113 -5.40 12.68 12.23
C LYS A 113 -6.00 12.34 10.86
N ASP A 114 -7.11 12.98 10.49
CA ASP A 114 -7.83 12.76 9.23
C ASP A 114 -7.03 13.20 7.98
N ASN A 115 -5.96 13.98 8.17
CA ASN A 115 -5.06 14.40 7.10
C ASN A 115 -3.95 13.38 6.81
N TYR A 116 -3.84 12.32 7.62
CA TYR A 116 -2.85 11.29 7.38
C TYR A 116 -3.12 10.54 6.07
N GLY A 117 -2.09 10.40 5.24
CA GLY A 117 -2.19 9.76 3.92
C GLY A 117 -2.89 10.61 2.85
N ARG A 118 -3.40 11.81 3.18
CA ARG A 118 -3.85 12.78 2.17
C ARG A 118 -2.63 13.25 1.38
N HIS A 119 -2.66 13.02 0.08
CA HIS A 119 -1.65 13.53 -0.83
C HIS A 119 -2.24 14.66 -1.67
N PHE A 120 -1.61 15.84 -1.59
CA PHE A 120 -1.91 16.94 -2.49
C PHE A 120 -1.29 16.62 -3.85
N LEU A 121 -2.01 15.87 -4.69
CA LEU A 121 -1.77 15.95 -6.12
C LEU A 121 -2.10 17.39 -6.52
N HIS A 122 -1.08 18.24 -6.66
CA HIS A 122 -1.18 19.56 -7.31
C HIS A 122 -1.47 19.34 -8.80
N SER A 123 -2.65 18.83 -9.10
CA SER A 123 -3.12 18.66 -10.46
C SER A 123 -3.99 19.87 -10.78
N ARG A 124 -3.55 20.67 -11.75
CA ARG A 124 -4.38 21.66 -12.46
C ARG A 124 -5.51 21.01 -13.27
N TYR A 125 -5.71 19.71 -13.11
CA TYR A 125 -6.62 18.89 -13.87
C TYR A 125 -7.73 18.30 -13.02
N LYS A 126 -8.95 18.43 -13.56
CA LYS A 126 -10.14 17.70 -13.14
C LYS A 126 -10.34 16.51 -14.08
N PHE A 127 -10.52 15.32 -13.54
CA PHE A 127 -10.72 14.12 -14.36
C PHE A 127 -12.20 13.82 -14.50
N ASN A 128 -12.63 13.56 -15.73
CA ASN A 128 -13.97 13.03 -16.03
C ASN A 128 -13.82 11.63 -16.62
N PHE A 129 -14.40 10.63 -15.96
CA PHE A 129 -14.33 9.23 -16.39
C PHE A 129 -15.58 8.85 -17.16
N GLU A 130 -15.41 8.35 -18.38
CA GLU A 130 -16.49 7.86 -19.23
C GLU A 130 -16.41 6.36 -19.43
N LEU A 131 -17.52 5.70 -19.09
CA LEU A 131 -17.75 4.28 -19.36
C LEU A 131 -18.52 4.13 -20.68
N PRO A 132 -18.31 3.04 -21.44
CA PRO A 132 -18.99 2.80 -22.71
C PRO A 132 -20.44 2.29 -22.53
N PHE A 133 -20.96 2.31 -21.31
CA PHE A 133 -22.27 1.80 -20.91
C PHE A 133 -22.80 2.62 -19.72
N ASP A 134 -24.09 2.49 -19.42
CA ASP A 134 -24.72 3.11 -18.25
C ASP A 134 -24.15 2.53 -16.94
N SER A 135 -23.63 3.40 -16.07
CA SER A 135 -23.03 3.03 -14.79
C SER A 135 -24.03 2.76 -13.67
N GLU A 136 -25.29 3.18 -13.80
CA GLU A 136 -26.29 3.06 -12.73
C GLU A 136 -26.88 1.65 -12.64
N GLU A 137 -26.94 0.93 -13.76
CA GLU A 137 -27.45 -0.44 -13.81
C GLU A 137 -26.30 -1.44 -13.62
N VAL A 138 -26.42 -2.43 -12.74
CA VAL A 138 -25.44 -3.55 -12.67
C VAL A 138 -26.01 -4.82 -13.31
N GLU A 139 -27.33 -4.91 -13.40
CA GLU A 139 -28.04 -6.04 -13.98
C GLU A 139 -27.71 -6.19 -15.48
N GLY A 140 -27.67 -7.43 -15.96
CA GLY A 140 -27.34 -7.75 -17.35
C GLY A 140 -25.87 -7.54 -17.78
N LYS A 141 -25.07 -6.78 -17.01
CA LYS A 141 -23.66 -6.50 -17.33
C LYS A 141 -22.81 -7.77 -17.34
N GLN A 142 -21.78 -7.77 -18.15
CA GLN A 142 -20.78 -8.82 -18.22
C GLN A 142 -19.61 -8.52 -17.26
N PRO A 143 -18.83 -9.52 -16.82
CA PRO A 143 -17.68 -9.35 -15.93
C PRO A 143 -16.65 -8.31 -16.40
N ASN A 144 -16.48 -8.10 -17.71
CA ASN A 144 -15.64 -7.02 -18.24
C ASN A 144 -16.19 -5.63 -17.89
N GLU A 145 -17.50 -5.43 -18.05
CA GLU A 145 -18.16 -4.16 -17.78
C GLU A 145 -18.16 -3.89 -16.28
N LEU A 146 -18.41 -4.94 -15.48
CA LEU A 146 -18.26 -4.89 -14.03
C LEU A 146 -16.84 -4.48 -13.63
N ARG A 147 -15.79 -5.02 -14.28
CA ARG A 147 -14.39 -4.63 -14.02
C ARG A 147 -14.14 -3.15 -14.30
N MET A 148 -14.63 -2.63 -15.42
CA MET A 148 -14.51 -1.21 -15.76
C MET A 148 -15.23 -0.33 -14.74
N LEU A 149 -16.46 -0.71 -14.36
CA LEU A 149 -17.26 0.01 -13.38
C LEU A 149 -16.57 0.05 -12.01
N VAL A 150 -16.11 -1.10 -11.52
CA VAL A 150 -15.40 -1.22 -10.23
C VAL A 150 -14.10 -0.40 -10.24
N PHE A 151 -13.34 -0.42 -11.34
CA PHE A 151 -12.12 0.39 -11.46
C PHE A 151 -12.43 1.89 -11.52
N CYS A 152 -13.46 2.29 -12.26
CA CYS A 152 -13.93 3.68 -12.31
C CYS A 152 -14.34 4.18 -10.91
N ASN A 153 -15.10 3.38 -10.17
CA ASN A 153 -15.48 3.69 -8.79
C ASN A 153 -14.26 3.81 -7.87
N ALA A 154 -13.27 2.93 -8.01
CA ALA A 154 -12.03 3.01 -7.25
C ALA A 154 -11.25 4.31 -7.55
N LEU A 155 -11.16 4.72 -8.83
CA LEU A 155 -10.53 5.98 -9.21
C LEU A 155 -11.28 7.20 -8.66
N ASN A 156 -12.62 7.20 -8.77
CA ASN A 156 -13.45 8.26 -8.21
C ASN A 156 -13.26 8.40 -6.70
N ASN A 157 -13.17 7.28 -5.97
CA ASN A 157 -12.91 7.31 -4.54
C ASN A 157 -11.52 7.88 -4.20
N ILE A 158 -10.49 7.56 -5.01
CA ILE A 158 -9.15 8.14 -4.86
C ILE A 158 -9.18 9.66 -5.10
N LEU A 159 -9.93 10.14 -6.10
CA LEU A 159 -10.07 11.57 -6.36
C LEU A 159 -10.89 12.30 -5.30
N LYS A 160 -11.98 11.70 -4.79
CA LYS A 160 -12.74 12.28 -3.68
C LYS A 160 -11.90 12.42 -2.41
N PHE A 161 -11.03 11.44 -2.15
CA PHE A 161 -10.08 11.50 -1.03
C PHE A 161 -9.05 12.63 -1.19
N ARG A 162 -8.85 13.17 -2.41
CA ARG A 162 -7.95 14.31 -2.70
C ARG A 162 -8.62 15.67 -2.47
N GLU A 163 -9.91 15.83 -2.78
CA GLU A 163 -10.56 17.15 -2.95
C GLU A 163 -11.00 17.85 -1.65
N SER A 164 -10.78 17.29 -0.46
CA SER A 164 -11.48 17.78 0.73
C SER A 164 -11.00 19.11 1.34
N ASP A 165 -9.86 19.72 0.94
CA ASP A 165 -9.35 20.94 1.60
C ASP A 165 -8.70 22.02 0.68
N ALA A 166 -8.82 21.94 -0.65
CA ALA A 166 -8.22 22.97 -1.52
C ALA A 166 -9.26 24.01 -1.98
N GLU A 167 -9.08 25.27 -1.58
CA GLU A 167 -9.80 26.39 -2.20
C GLU A 167 -9.56 26.38 -3.72
N PHE A 168 -10.67 26.34 -4.46
CA PHE A 168 -10.72 26.20 -5.91
C PHE A 168 -9.93 27.30 -6.63
N VAL A 169 -8.89 26.91 -7.38
CA VAL A 169 -8.23 27.82 -8.33
C VAL A 169 -8.99 27.78 -9.65
N SER A 170 -9.50 28.93 -10.10
CA SER A 170 -10.44 29.13 -11.22
C SER A 170 -9.91 28.80 -12.63
N SER A 171 -8.89 27.95 -12.79
CA SER A 171 -8.26 27.63 -14.08
C SER A 171 -8.03 26.13 -14.30
N GLU A 172 -8.93 25.28 -13.81
CA GLU A 172 -8.83 23.82 -13.97
C GLU A 172 -9.05 23.37 -15.43
N LYS A 173 -8.10 22.61 -15.97
CA LYS A 173 -8.25 21.93 -17.26
C LYS A 173 -8.96 20.59 -17.05
N VAL A 174 -10.08 20.35 -17.72
CA VAL A 174 -10.76 19.05 -17.65
C VAL A 174 -10.04 18.03 -18.54
N VAL A 175 -9.61 16.91 -17.96
CA VAL A 175 -9.05 15.76 -18.66
C VAL A 175 -10.12 14.69 -18.79
N LYS A 176 -10.43 14.35 -20.03
CA LYS A 176 -11.40 13.31 -20.35
C LYS A 176 -10.70 11.95 -20.40
N VAL A 177 -11.18 11.01 -19.61
CA VAL A 177 -10.62 9.66 -19.50
C VAL A 177 -11.67 8.64 -19.95
N ARG A 178 -11.40 7.92 -21.04
CA ARG A 178 -12.35 6.97 -21.62
C ARG A 178 -11.91 5.53 -21.40
N PHE A 179 -12.80 4.71 -20.86
CA PHE A 179 -12.59 3.27 -20.75
C PHE A 179 -12.90 2.57 -22.07
N VAL A 180 -11.99 1.71 -22.52
CA VAL A 180 -12.15 0.96 -23.77
C VAL A 180 -11.73 -0.49 -23.58
N SER A 181 -12.42 -1.42 -24.25
CA SER A 181 -12.03 -2.84 -24.29
C SER A 181 -10.95 -3.13 -25.34
N ASN A 182 -10.85 -2.28 -26.36
CA ASN A 182 -9.92 -2.41 -27.48
C ASN A 182 -9.14 -1.11 -27.66
N ARG A 183 -7.93 -1.17 -28.23
CA ARG A 183 -7.14 0.04 -28.49
C ARG A 183 -7.87 0.92 -29.50
N VAL A 184 -8.16 2.14 -29.08
CA VAL A 184 -8.73 3.20 -29.92
C VAL A 184 -7.73 4.35 -29.93
N HIS A 185 -7.53 4.97 -31.09
CA HIS A 185 -6.76 6.20 -31.20
C HIS A 185 -7.69 7.38 -30.91
N SER A 186 -7.30 8.23 -29.96
CA SER A 186 -7.94 9.52 -29.71
C SER A 186 -6.87 10.58 -29.58
N ASN A 187 -7.06 11.72 -30.25
CA ASN A 187 -6.09 12.81 -30.24
C ASN A 187 -6.21 13.70 -28.99
N ASN A 188 -7.37 13.67 -28.29
CA ASN A 188 -7.66 14.59 -27.19
C ASN A 188 -8.04 13.90 -25.86
N ASP A 189 -8.29 12.58 -25.86
CA ASP A 189 -8.72 11.86 -24.66
C ASP A 189 -7.62 10.92 -24.13
N VAL A 190 -7.56 10.78 -22.81
CA VAL A 190 -6.76 9.73 -22.18
C VAL A 190 -7.53 8.41 -22.29
N ILE A 191 -6.94 7.44 -22.97
CA ILE A 191 -7.55 6.13 -23.19
C ILE A 191 -7.07 5.13 -22.13
N LEU A 192 -8.01 4.62 -21.33
CA LEU A 192 -7.78 3.51 -20.40
C LEU A 192 -8.24 2.20 -21.01
N LEU A 193 -7.28 1.40 -21.48
CA LEU A 193 -7.55 0.04 -21.94
C LEU A 193 -7.88 -0.86 -20.75
N CYS A 194 -9.03 -1.52 -20.80
CA CYS A 194 -9.42 -2.57 -19.87
C CYS A 194 -9.23 -3.94 -20.53
N GLY A 195 -8.31 -4.72 -20.00
CA GLY A 195 -8.10 -6.11 -20.40
C GLY A 195 -9.31 -6.98 -20.08
N PRO A 196 -9.52 -8.07 -20.83
CA PRO A 196 -10.69 -8.91 -20.68
C PRO A 196 -10.66 -9.76 -19.41
N VAL A 197 -11.85 -10.12 -18.92
CA VAL A 197 -12.07 -11.15 -17.93
C VAL A 197 -12.32 -12.46 -18.66
N VAL A 198 -11.43 -13.42 -18.44
CA VAL A 198 -11.41 -14.70 -19.17
C VAL A 198 -11.52 -15.88 -18.23
N SER A 199 -12.13 -16.96 -18.70
CA SER A 199 -12.23 -18.22 -17.96
C SER A 199 -10.89 -18.92 -17.92
N LYS A 200 -10.51 -19.48 -16.76
CA LYS A 200 -9.31 -20.29 -16.60
C LYS A 200 -9.35 -21.59 -17.43
N LYS A 201 -10.54 -22.13 -17.70
CA LYS A 201 -10.72 -23.43 -18.37
C LYS A 201 -10.30 -23.39 -19.84
N ASP A 202 -10.64 -22.32 -20.55
CA ASP A 202 -10.48 -22.23 -22.00
C ASP A 202 -9.83 -20.91 -22.47
N SER A 203 -9.47 -20.01 -21.53
CA SER A 203 -8.96 -18.66 -21.81
C SER A 203 -9.87 -17.81 -22.71
N LYS A 204 -11.16 -18.17 -22.81
CA LYS A 204 -12.16 -17.41 -23.56
C LYS A 204 -12.88 -16.41 -22.67
N LYS A 205 -13.61 -15.50 -23.30
CA LYS A 205 -14.49 -14.55 -22.61
C LYS A 205 -15.42 -15.31 -21.66
N LEU A 206 -15.47 -14.85 -20.42
CA LEU A 206 -16.35 -15.45 -19.41
C LEU A 206 -17.82 -15.22 -19.79
N LEU A 207 -18.57 -16.29 -20.02
CA LEU A 207 -19.97 -16.26 -20.48
C LEU A 207 -20.94 -16.34 -19.30
N VAL A 208 -20.85 -15.38 -18.38
CA VAL A 208 -21.81 -15.22 -17.27
C VAL A 208 -22.16 -13.76 -17.10
N THR A 209 -23.31 -13.49 -16.47
CA THR A 209 -23.64 -12.13 -16.04
C THR A 209 -22.86 -11.74 -14.78
N ALA A 210 -22.75 -10.44 -14.52
CA ALA A 210 -22.17 -9.88 -13.30
C ALA A 210 -22.91 -10.39 -12.06
N GLU A 211 -24.23 -10.49 -12.12
CA GLU A 211 -25.04 -11.06 -11.03
C GLU A 211 -24.69 -12.52 -10.75
N GLU A 212 -24.61 -13.36 -11.79
CA GLU A 212 -24.22 -14.76 -11.63
C GLU A 212 -22.80 -14.88 -11.07
N PHE A 213 -21.89 -14.01 -11.52
CA PHE A 213 -20.53 -13.95 -10.98
C PHE A 213 -20.52 -13.60 -9.48
N HIS A 214 -21.27 -12.58 -9.06
CA HIS A 214 -21.41 -12.21 -7.65
C HIS A 214 -22.04 -13.33 -6.81
N ARG A 215 -23.09 -13.97 -7.33
CA ARG A 215 -23.80 -15.07 -6.68
C ARG A 215 -22.86 -16.26 -6.47
N LYS A 216 -22.07 -16.63 -7.48
CA LYS A 216 -21.06 -17.69 -7.38
C LYS A 216 -20.05 -17.38 -6.29
N ARG A 217 -19.51 -16.15 -6.25
CA ARG A 217 -18.59 -15.72 -5.18
C ARG A 217 -19.23 -15.69 -3.79
N ALA A 218 -20.51 -15.36 -3.67
CA ALA A 218 -21.22 -15.45 -2.40
C ALA A 218 -21.34 -16.90 -1.89
N VAL A 219 -21.63 -17.84 -2.80
CA VAL A 219 -21.64 -19.29 -2.50
C VAL A 219 -20.25 -19.76 -2.08
N ASP A 220 -19.19 -19.34 -2.79
CA ASP A 220 -17.82 -19.69 -2.46
C ASP A 220 -17.43 -19.23 -1.04
N MET A 221 -17.75 -17.98 -0.69
CA MET A 221 -17.50 -17.43 0.65
C MET A 221 -18.22 -18.23 1.74
N ARG A 222 -19.46 -18.66 1.47
CA ARG A 222 -20.24 -19.48 2.39
C ARG A 222 -19.61 -20.86 2.58
N LEU A 223 -19.30 -21.56 1.49
CA LEU A 223 -18.70 -22.91 1.54
C LEU A 223 -17.36 -22.90 2.29
N MET A 224 -16.53 -21.87 2.05
CA MET A 224 -15.27 -21.71 2.79
C MET A 224 -15.48 -21.50 4.30
N ALA A 225 -16.49 -20.71 4.67
CA ALA A 225 -16.81 -20.49 6.09
C ALA A 225 -17.33 -21.78 6.74
N GLU A 226 -18.25 -22.49 6.09
CA GLU A 226 -18.81 -23.75 6.59
C GLU A 226 -17.73 -24.83 6.77
N HIS A 227 -16.83 -24.98 5.79
CA HIS A 227 -15.71 -25.92 5.88
C HIS A 227 -14.76 -25.57 7.03
N LYS A 228 -14.48 -24.29 7.24
CA LYS A 228 -13.55 -23.83 8.28
C LYS A 228 -14.10 -23.99 9.70
N TYR A 229 -15.39 -23.70 9.90
CA TYR A 229 -16.01 -23.72 11.23
C TYR A 229 -16.75 -25.03 11.52
N GLY A 230 -16.91 -25.91 10.54
CA GLY A 230 -17.63 -27.18 10.71
C GLY A 230 -19.12 -27.02 11.03
N ILE A 231 -19.69 -25.85 10.78
CA ILE A 231 -21.06 -25.48 11.15
C ILE A 231 -21.81 -25.02 9.91
N ARG A 232 -23.04 -25.49 9.73
CA ARG A 232 -23.97 -24.96 8.72
C ARG A 232 -24.45 -23.58 9.15
N LEU A 233 -24.27 -22.59 8.30
CA LEU A 233 -24.64 -21.21 8.62
C LEU A 233 -26.12 -20.97 8.36
N ALA A 234 -26.76 -20.26 9.30
CA ALA A 234 -28.20 -19.99 9.27
C ALA A 234 -28.59 -18.99 8.16
N GLN A 235 -29.87 -18.99 7.76
CA GLN A 235 -30.39 -18.16 6.67
C GLN A 235 -30.19 -16.64 6.87
N ASN A 236 -30.10 -16.17 8.12
CA ASN A 236 -29.84 -14.76 8.41
C ASN A 236 -28.45 -14.27 7.97
N TRP A 237 -27.60 -15.15 7.44
CA TRP A 237 -26.27 -14.81 6.91
C TRP A 237 -26.27 -14.56 5.39
N GLN A 238 -27.41 -14.71 4.71
CA GLN A 238 -27.49 -14.53 3.25
C GLN A 238 -26.98 -13.14 2.80
N GLU A 239 -27.41 -12.07 3.47
CA GLU A 239 -26.98 -10.72 3.14
C GLU A 239 -25.48 -10.50 3.40
N LEU A 240 -24.94 -11.13 4.45
CA LEU A 240 -23.51 -11.09 4.71
C LEU A 240 -22.73 -11.78 3.59
N PHE A 241 -23.17 -12.97 3.15
CA PHE A 241 -22.50 -13.69 2.07
C PHE A 241 -22.63 -13.00 0.73
N LYS A 242 -23.75 -12.33 0.46
CA LYS A 242 -23.90 -11.46 -0.70
C LYS A 242 -22.82 -10.36 -0.73
N LYS A 243 -22.68 -9.61 0.37
CA LYS A 243 -21.64 -8.57 0.50
C LYS A 243 -20.22 -9.13 0.42
N LEU A 244 -19.97 -10.29 1.02
CA LEU A 244 -18.65 -10.96 0.92
C LEU A 244 -18.37 -11.42 -0.52
N GLY A 245 -19.38 -11.89 -1.24
CA GLY A 245 -19.29 -12.26 -2.66
C GLY A 245 -18.97 -11.06 -3.56
N GLU A 246 -19.68 -9.95 -3.35
CA GLU A 246 -19.40 -8.66 -4.01
C GLU A 246 -17.97 -8.18 -3.77
N ALA A 247 -17.53 -8.18 -2.51
CA ALA A 247 -16.16 -7.79 -2.16
C ALA A 247 -15.12 -8.73 -2.79
N ALA A 248 -15.42 -10.02 -2.85
CA ALA A 248 -14.53 -11.01 -3.47
C ALA A 248 -14.41 -10.82 -4.98
N ALA A 249 -15.53 -10.56 -5.66
CA ALA A 249 -15.54 -10.21 -7.07
C ALA A 249 -14.69 -8.96 -7.35
N ILE A 250 -14.82 -7.90 -6.54
CA ILE A 250 -14.03 -6.67 -6.67
C ILE A 250 -12.53 -6.95 -6.57
N ILE A 251 -12.10 -7.69 -5.55
CA ILE A 251 -10.69 -8.02 -5.34
C ILE A 251 -10.13 -8.82 -6.53
N GLU A 252 -10.88 -9.81 -7.01
CA GLU A 252 -10.46 -10.65 -8.13
C GLU A 252 -10.36 -9.87 -9.45
N LEU A 253 -11.29 -8.95 -9.71
CA LEU A 253 -11.30 -8.12 -10.92
C LEU A 253 -10.17 -7.07 -10.94
N LEU A 254 -9.75 -6.61 -9.76
CA LEU A 254 -8.72 -5.58 -9.59
C LEU A 254 -7.31 -6.12 -9.33
N GLN A 255 -7.12 -7.45 -9.21
CA GLN A 255 -5.82 -8.04 -8.86
C GLN A 255 -4.71 -7.78 -9.88
N ASN A 256 -5.08 -7.61 -11.15
CA ASN A 256 -4.16 -7.33 -12.25
C ASN A 256 -4.31 -5.88 -12.72
N LYS A 257 -3.24 -5.33 -13.34
CA LYS A 257 -3.30 -4.02 -14.01
C LYS A 257 -4.52 -3.96 -14.92
N ILE A 258 -5.23 -2.84 -14.94
CA ILE A 258 -6.48 -2.69 -15.70
C ILE A 258 -6.30 -3.07 -17.17
N SER A 259 -5.14 -2.79 -17.77
CA SER A 259 -4.80 -3.12 -19.17
C SER A 259 -4.46 -4.58 -19.44
N GLN A 260 -4.28 -5.41 -18.41
CA GLN A 260 -3.98 -6.84 -18.53
C GLN A 260 -5.24 -7.66 -18.33
N ALA A 261 -5.32 -8.83 -18.97
CA ALA A 261 -6.42 -9.76 -18.75
C ALA A 261 -6.48 -10.25 -17.29
N THR A 262 -7.69 -10.49 -16.80
CA THR A 262 -7.93 -11.15 -15.51
C THR A 262 -8.47 -12.55 -15.78
N VAL A 263 -7.73 -13.56 -15.33
CA VAL A 263 -8.15 -14.96 -15.43
C VAL A 263 -8.95 -15.32 -14.19
N VAL A 264 -10.15 -15.87 -14.40
CA VAL A 264 -11.13 -16.20 -13.35
C VAL A 264 -11.52 -17.67 -13.48
N ASP A 265 -11.56 -18.37 -12.36
CA ASP A 265 -12.19 -19.71 -12.30
C ASP A 265 -13.53 -19.60 -11.59
N ILE A 266 -14.62 -19.80 -12.34
CA ILE A 266 -15.98 -19.62 -11.82
C ILE A 266 -16.46 -20.84 -11.02
N ASP A 267 -15.85 -22.00 -11.24
CA ASP A 267 -16.30 -23.26 -10.62
C ASP A 267 -15.35 -23.74 -9.52
N ASP A 268 -14.12 -23.21 -9.46
CA ASP A 268 -13.14 -23.55 -8.41
C ASP A 268 -12.89 -22.38 -7.45
N TYR A 269 -13.48 -22.47 -6.26
CA TYR A 269 -13.30 -21.52 -5.16
C TYR A 269 -11.91 -21.61 -4.50
N THR A 270 -11.18 -22.71 -4.70
CA THR A 270 -9.87 -22.95 -4.06
C THR A 270 -8.77 -22.06 -4.66
N VAL A 271 -8.95 -21.60 -5.90
CA VAL A 271 -8.05 -20.63 -6.55
C VAL A 271 -8.00 -19.30 -5.77
N SER A 272 -9.08 -18.96 -5.04
CA SER A 272 -9.20 -17.74 -4.22
C SER A 272 -8.79 -17.95 -2.74
N SER A 273 -8.38 -19.15 -2.34
CA SER A 273 -8.30 -19.55 -0.92
C SER A 273 -6.99 -19.23 -0.18
N SER A 274 -5.83 -19.28 -0.85
CA SER A 274 -4.52 -19.12 -0.17
C SER A 274 -3.88 -17.74 -0.36
N LYS A 275 -4.29 -16.99 -1.39
CA LYS A 275 -3.82 -15.62 -1.69
C LYS A 275 -4.93 -14.68 -2.22
N GLY A 276 -6.17 -15.15 -2.26
CA GLY A 276 -7.29 -14.43 -2.88
C GLY A 276 -8.17 -13.67 -1.88
N ALA A 277 -9.35 -13.28 -2.34
CA ALA A 277 -10.28 -12.45 -1.58
C ALA A 277 -10.67 -13.02 -0.21
N SER A 278 -10.86 -14.34 -0.14
CA SER A 278 -11.23 -15.01 1.12
C SER A 278 -10.19 -14.80 2.22
N PHE A 279 -8.90 -14.84 1.87
CA PHE A 279 -7.81 -14.61 2.80
C PHE A 279 -7.83 -13.16 3.32
N ILE A 280 -8.03 -12.18 2.43
CA ILE A 280 -8.12 -10.76 2.80
C ILE A 280 -9.31 -10.52 3.73
N LEU A 281 -10.51 -10.94 3.31
CA LEU A 281 -11.75 -10.75 4.06
C LEU A 281 -11.72 -11.49 5.41
N TYR A 282 -11.12 -12.69 5.47
CA TYR A 282 -10.92 -13.41 6.71
C TYR A 282 -10.00 -12.66 7.68
N ASN A 283 -8.89 -12.09 7.20
CA ASN A 283 -8.01 -11.29 8.03
C ASN A 283 -8.71 -10.00 8.52
N CYS A 284 -9.52 -9.35 7.69
CA CYS A 284 -10.36 -8.23 8.13
C CYS A 284 -11.32 -8.64 9.25
N GLY A 285 -11.99 -9.80 9.11
CA GLY A 285 -12.88 -10.34 10.15
C GLY A 285 -12.15 -10.67 11.46
N ARG A 286 -10.91 -11.19 11.38
CA ARG A 286 -10.05 -11.43 12.55
C ARG A 286 -9.67 -10.14 13.26
N LEU A 287 -9.26 -9.11 12.53
CA LEU A 287 -8.92 -7.81 13.10
C LEU A 287 -10.13 -7.16 13.78
N SER A 288 -11.30 -7.19 13.12
CA SER A 288 -12.56 -6.72 13.72
C SER A 288 -12.89 -7.47 15.01
N THR A 289 -12.74 -8.80 15.03
CA THR A 289 -12.96 -9.60 16.23
C THR A 289 -11.95 -9.28 17.34
N LEU A 290 -10.69 -9.06 16.98
CA LEU A 290 -9.64 -8.65 17.92
C LEU A 290 -9.99 -7.31 18.58
N PHE A 291 -10.38 -6.30 17.81
CA PHE A 291 -10.78 -5.00 18.34
C PHE A 291 -12.02 -5.10 19.25
N ARG A 292 -13.07 -5.79 18.81
CA ARG A 292 -14.27 -5.99 19.62
C ARG A 292 -13.97 -6.73 20.94
N ASN A 293 -13.10 -7.74 20.89
CA ASN A 293 -12.70 -8.48 22.09
C ASN A 293 -11.88 -7.60 23.03
N PHE A 294 -11.00 -6.76 22.49
CA PHE A 294 -10.26 -5.78 23.28
C PHE A 294 -11.21 -4.80 23.96
N GLU A 295 -12.11 -4.16 23.22
CA GLU A 295 -13.12 -3.23 23.75
C GLU A 295 -13.99 -3.88 24.85
N LYS A 296 -14.43 -5.12 24.62
CA LYS A 296 -15.15 -5.90 25.64
C LYS A 296 -14.32 -6.13 26.89
N LYS A 297 -13.03 -6.45 26.76
CA LYS A 297 -12.14 -6.67 27.91
C LYS A 297 -11.83 -5.38 28.66
N VAL A 298 -11.82 -4.24 27.98
CA VAL A 298 -11.74 -2.92 28.60
C VAL A 298 -13.02 -2.62 29.39
N SER A 299 -14.20 -2.87 28.82
CA SER A 299 -15.46 -2.64 29.55
C SER A 299 -15.65 -3.57 30.75
N GLU A 300 -15.14 -4.80 30.66
CA GLU A 300 -15.06 -5.76 31.79
C GLU A 300 -13.97 -5.42 32.82
N LYS A 301 -13.21 -4.33 32.64
CA LYS A 301 -12.06 -3.92 33.47
C LYS A 301 -10.93 -4.96 33.58
N VAL A 302 -10.86 -5.88 32.62
CA VAL A 302 -9.79 -6.90 32.54
C VAL A 302 -8.55 -6.31 31.90
N TYR A 303 -8.73 -5.47 30.88
CA TYR A 303 -7.64 -4.71 30.24
C TYR A 303 -7.76 -3.23 30.54
N PRO A 304 -6.63 -2.50 30.65
CA PRO A 304 -6.68 -1.04 30.67
C PRO A 304 -7.14 -0.52 29.30
N PRO A 305 -7.80 0.66 29.25
CA PRO A 305 -8.02 1.35 27.98
C PRO A 305 -6.68 1.66 27.29
N LEU A 306 -6.70 1.84 25.98
CA LEU A 306 -5.52 2.34 25.26
C LEU A 306 -5.11 3.70 25.81
N SER A 307 -3.82 3.92 26.01
CA SER A 307 -3.35 5.23 26.46
C SER A 307 -3.67 6.30 25.42
N SER A 308 -4.03 7.49 25.91
CA SER A 308 -4.17 8.68 25.09
C SER A 308 -2.82 9.23 24.61
N ASP A 309 -1.73 8.87 25.29
CA ASP A 309 -0.38 9.23 24.89
C ASP A 309 0.36 8.02 24.33
N ILE A 310 0.88 8.17 23.12
CA ILE A 310 1.69 7.15 22.46
C ILE A 310 3.05 6.94 23.15
N SER A 311 3.49 7.90 23.97
CA SER A 311 4.71 7.80 24.78
C SER A 311 4.65 6.71 25.84
N ASP A 312 3.45 6.34 26.30
CA ASP A 312 3.24 5.25 27.25
C ASP A 312 3.38 3.86 26.62
N VAL A 313 3.40 3.77 25.28
CA VAL A 313 3.47 2.50 24.56
C VAL A 313 4.91 2.03 24.44
N ASN A 314 5.23 0.92 25.11
CA ASN A 314 6.55 0.31 25.02
C ASN A 314 6.74 -0.46 23.69
N PHE A 315 7.22 0.23 22.66
CA PHE A 315 7.54 -0.35 21.36
C PHE A 315 8.71 -1.35 21.38
N ALA A 316 9.50 -1.42 22.46
CA ALA A 316 10.56 -2.41 22.58
C ALA A 316 10.02 -3.84 22.69
N LEU A 317 8.76 -4.03 23.11
CA LEU A 317 8.08 -5.33 23.16
C LEU A 317 7.82 -5.93 21.77
N LEU A 318 7.94 -5.13 20.72
CA LEU A 318 7.79 -5.58 19.34
C LEU A 318 9.07 -6.26 18.85
N THR A 319 9.40 -7.45 19.38
CA THR A 319 10.67 -8.16 19.09
C THR A 319 10.59 -9.28 18.06
N GLU A 320 9.41 -9.82 17.73
CA GLU A 320 9.34 -11.04 16.91
C GLU A 320 9.74 -10.84 15.43
N PRO A 321 10.42 -11.80 14.77
CA PRO A 321 10.90 -11.67 13.39
C PRO A 321 9.78 -11.50 12.34
N VAL A 322 8.68 -12.24 12.47
CA VAL A 322 7.47 -12.13 11.62
C VAL A 322 6.85 -10.74 11.76
N SER A 323 6.84 -10.25 12.99
CA SER A 323 6.38 -8.91 13.27
C SER A 323 7.33 -7.88 12.66
N CYS A 324 8.63 -8.10 12.47
CA CYS A 324 9.55 -7.14 11.81
C CYS A 324 9.23 -6.92 10.32
N SER A 325 8.88 -7.96 9.56
CA SER A 325 8.51 -7.82 8.13
C SER A 325 7.11 -7.23 7.93
N LEU A 326 6.12 -7.62 8.75
CA LEU A 326 4.79 -7.01 8.73
C LEU A 326 4.81 -5.56 9.25
N LYS A 327 5.60 -5.31 10.31
CA LYS A 327 5.87 -3.96 10.84
C LYS A 327 6.48 -3.09 9.78
N MET A 328 7.46 -3.59 9.03
CA MET A 328 8.07 -2.80 7.98
C MET A 328 7.21 -2.72 6.72
N HIS A 329 6.26 -3.61 6.45
CA HIS A 329 5.28 -3.38 5.37
C HIS A 329 4.23 -2.34 5.78
N ILE A 330 3.72 -2.36 7.01
CA ILE A 330 2.90 -1.28 7.55
C ILE A 330 3.75 -0.01 7.53
N THR A 331 4.89 0.02 8.21
CA THR A 331 5.82 1.14 8.22
C THR A 331 6.18 1.62 6.81
N TYR A 332 6.62 0.82 5.85
CA TYR A 332 6.96 1.26 4.48
C TYR A 332 5.74 1.61 3.63
N THR A 333 4.63 0.87 3.66
CA THR A 333 3.39 1.25 2.93
C THR A 333 2.77 2.53 3.49
N TYR A 334 2.95 2.81 4.78
CA TYR A 334 2.51 4.02 5.48
C TYR A 334 3.58 5.16 5.44
N ILE A 335 4.84 4.82 5.20
CA ILE A 335 5.96 5.77 5.02
C ILE A 335 6.04 6.26 3.56
N SER A 336 5.83 5.36 2.59
CA SER A 336 6.04 5.61 1.16
C SER A 336 4.78 6.10 0.45
N ARG A 337 3.61 6.03 1.10
CA ARG A 337 2.41 6.74 0.68
C ARG A 337 2.47 8.20 1.15
N ASP A 338 3.34 8.94 0.47
CA ASP A 338 3.05 10.30 0.01
C ASP A 338 3.10 10.22 -1.51
#